data_AF-D1QVG3-F1
#
_entry.id   AF-D1QVG3-F1
#
_cell.length_a   1.000
_cell.length_b   1.000
_cell.length_c   1.000
_cell.angle_alpha   90.00
_cell.angle_beta   90.00
_cell.angle_gamma   90.00
#
_symmetry.space_group_name_H-M   'P 1'
#
loop_
_entity.id
_entity.type
_entity.pdbx_description
1 polymer ?
#
loop_
_entity_poly.entity_id
_entity_poly.type
_entity_poly.pdbx_seq_one_letter_code
_entity_poly.pdbx_strand_id
1 'polypeptide(L)'
;MKTLYRLGLLGVAAVSVLSSCSDEQEFTNENTDAKRIAVQQISPEMAKVRDYVPLYACMAHRGSTYWAPEETEAAWRWARNMGADYLESDLQATKDGVVLANHDENLKRTTNIEDVFSDEVPTIRKDFYRSFRNADGTQHFTEQDIEEQYQRDKKDFRSNYTLSYYYAELLMLDAGKWFNDATPEQERASFAAKHNGKVVYDANGVPSIQYSDGLYVSALQDQINYAMGKKLKRDANGRRVLTYKVKAEYQNMTLGEIYKAAKAAVKCDEPSVVGSKAAKYMDFVEYSFGDKNGSTAYVNDPADNGNRPGIYPEFKESWLNPKDIEIRVYNILDEWGWNIITKPESAGNQFYVGGKVNVGNTNGKVVLQTFSFDALHRAYGVFKGKVPMCFLLWISKPPYATDIAYDTPTGYADFIKYAEDNGTHIIGPAISGAPNNYPEMNKPWQAYMIRKAGMLNHPYSFDSDAQMKRNMGYYVNFWGKNPTEFDDLLNVTVQPTAYTTFKDPDTHPVYMDGYFTNRSEISLHYMIENGFRCNAKLTNPFHPGQLYDNSQAPSKVPNADAVLDALGY
;
A
#
# COMPACT_ATOMS: atom_id res chain seq x y z
N MET A 1 -41.90 70.07 32.69
CA MET A 1 -43.21 70.51 33.22
C MET A 1 -44.28 69.59 32.66
N LYS A 2 -44.95 68.88 33.57
CA LYS A 2 -46.29 68.26 33.54
C LYS A 2 -46.82 67.63 32.23
N THR A 3 -46.94 66.31 32.07
CA THR A 3 -47.82 65.27 32.70
C THR A 3 -49.26 65.09 32.20
N LEU A 4 -49.61 63.79 32.11
CA LEU A 4 -50.86 63.10 32.49
C LEU A 4 -52.01 63.06 31.43
N TYR A 5 -52.73 61.96 31.12
CA TYR A 5 -52.74 60.54 31.54
C TYR A 5 -53.86 59.74 30.83
N ARG A 6 -53.68 58.39 30.76
CA ARG A 6 -54.68 57.27 30.94
C ARG A 6 -55.83 57.13 29.91
N LEU A 7 -56.39 55.96 29.56
CA LEU A 7 -56.58 54.61 30.16
C LEU A 7 -56.93 53.69 28.95
N GLY A 8 -56.39 52.48 28.73
CA GLY A 8 -56.71 51.23 29.42
C GLY A 8 -57.54 50.28 28.52
N LEU A 9 -56.99 49.11 28.17
CA LEU A 9 -57.79 47.88 27.95
C LEU A 9 -56.90 46.63 28.04
N LEU A 10 -57.42 45.68 28.79
CA LEU A 10 -56.80 44.43 29.22
C LEU A 10 -56.72 43.39 28.09
N GLY A 11 -55.63 42.62 28.10
CA GLY A 11 -55.67 41.15 28.25
C GLY A 11 -56.09 40.29 27.06
N VAL A 12 -55.09 39.69 26.40
CA VAL A 12 -55.02 38.23 26.20
C VAL A 12 -53.56 37.81 26.32
N ALA A 13 -53.25 36.99 27.32
CA ALA A 13 -51.98 36.30 27.45
C ALA A 13 -51.93 35.15 26.43
N ALA A 14 -51.08 35.25 25.42
CA ALA A 14 -50.64 34.07 24.69
C ALA A 14 -49.50 33.44 25.49
N VAL A 15 -49.86 32.52 26.37
CA VAL A 15 -48.91 31.58 26.97
C VAL A 15 -48.41 30.68 25.84
N SER A 16 -47.28 31.03 25.24
CA SER A 16 -46.50 30.07 24.46
C SER A 16 -45.89 29.09 25.44
N VAL A 17 -46.61 27.98 25.66
CA VAL A 17 -46.14 26.84 26.46
C VAL A 17 -44.84 26.34 25.84
N LEU A 18 -43.76 26.48 26.60
CA LEU A 18 -42.55 25.68 26.43
C LEU A 18 -42.94 24.21 26.66
N SER A 19 -43.13 23.45 25.59
CA SER A 19 -43.04 21.98 25.64
C SER A 19 -41.60 21.59 25.35
N SER A 20 -40.74 21.71 26.36
CA SER A 20 -39.60 20.81 26.45
C SER A 20 -40.14 19.44 26.86
N CYS A 21 -40.01 18.44 26.00
CA CYS A 21 -39.50 17.10 26.30
C CYS A 21 -39.98 16.09 25.25
N SER A 22 -39.00 15.42 24.67
CA SER A 22 -39.00 13.99 24.37
C SER A 22 -40.10 13.45 23.45
N ASP A 23 -39.94 13.67 22.15
CA ASP A 23 -40.38 12.67 21.16
C ASP A 23 -39.12 12.16 20.44
N GLU A 24 -38.55 11.10 21.04
CA GLU A 24 -37.98 9.97 20.32
C GLU A 24 -37.05 10.27 19.12
N GLN A 25 -35.82 10.69 19.43
CA GLN A 25 -34.67 10.12 18.71
C GLN A 25 -34.55 8.66 19.19
N GLU A 26 -35.47 7.79 18.74
CA GLU A 26 -35.25 6.36 18.84
C GLU A 26 -33.91 6.08 18.14
N PHE A 27 -32.90 5.68 18.92
CA PHE A 27 -31.69 5.10 18.39
C PHE A 27 -32.13 3.94 17.51
N THR A 28 -32.09 4.18 16.22
CA THR A 28 -32.54 3.24 15.22
C THR A 28 -31.48 2.15 15.17
N ASN A 29 -31.91 0.90 15.00
CA ASN A 29 -30.98 -0.21 14.78
C ASN A 29 -30.04 0.15 13.60
N GLU A 30 -28.72 -0.01 13.77
CA GLU A 30 -27.69 0.29 12.75
C GLU A 30 -28.08 -0.30 11.38
N ASN A 31 -28.73 -1.46 11.37
CA ASN A 31 -29.15 -2.10 10.13
C ASN A 31 -30.25 -1.33 9.39
N THR A 32 -31.26 -0.85 10.12
CA THR A 32 -32.35 -0.03 9.56
C THR A 32 -31.79 1.29 9.05
N ASP A 33 -30.83 1.86 9.77
CA ASP A 33 -30.19 3.13 9.41
C ASP A 33 -29.32 3.01 8.18
N ALA A 34 -28.53 1.95 8.02
CA ALA A 34 -27.74 1.71 6.83
C ALA A 34 -28.59 1.68 5.54
N LYS A 35 -29.84 1.19 5.62
CA LYS A 35 -30.79 1.27 4.50
C LYS A 35 -31.33 2.68 4.26
N ARG A 36 -31.71 3.38 5.33
CA ARG A 36 -32.35 4.70 5.29
C ARG A 36 -31.38 5.81 4.87
N ILE A 37 -30.14 5.77 5.35
CA ILE A 37 -29.13 6.80 5.09
C ILE A 37 -28.76 6.79 3.61
N ALA A 38 -28.82 7.95 2.99
CA ALA A 38 -28.38 8.13 1.62
C ALA A 38 -26.86 8.06 1.55
N VAL A 39 -26.35 7.28 0.59
CA VAL A 39 -24.94 7.25 0.22
C VAL A 39 -24.90 7.56 -1.27
N GLN A 40 -24.07 8.52 -1.66
CA GLN A 40 -23.92 8.89 -3.06
C GLN A 40 -23.19 7.78 -3.81
N GLN A 41 -23.64 7.47 -5.01
CA GLN A 41 -22.96 6.53 -5.89
C GLN A 41 -21.81 7.23 -6.61
N ILE A 42 -20.68 6.55 -6.73
CA ILE A 42 -19.56 7.02 -7.55
C ILE A 42 -20.01 7.29 -8.99
N SER A 43 -19.37 8.27 -9.64
CA SER A 43 -19.73 8.64 -11.01
C SER A 43 -19.45 7.49 -12.01
N PRO A 44 -20.05 7.50 -13.21
CA PRO A 44 -19.72 6.52 -14.26
C PRO A 44 -18.23 6.47 -14.62
N GLU A 45 -17.52 7.62 -14.58
CA GLU A 45 -16.08 7.70 -14.84
C GLU A 45 -15.28 7.01 -13.73
N MET A 46 -15.66 7.21 -12.47
CA MET A 46 -15.07 6.51 -11.34
C MET A 46 -15.39 5.02 -11.38
N ALA A 47 -16.62 4.63 -11.74
CA ALA A 47 -17.00 3.24 -11.91
C ALA A 47 -16.12 2.53 -12.95
N LYS A 48 -15.75 3.20 -14.04
CA LYS A 48 -14.81 2.66 -15.03
C LYS A 48 -13.42 2.38 -14.44
N VAL A 49 -12.92 3.26 -13.58
CA VAL A 49 -11.60 3.09 -12.93
C VAL A 49 -11.67 2.00 -11.85
N ARG A 50 -12.77 1.93 -11.09
CA ARG A 50 -13.06 0.81 -10.18
C ARG A 50 -12.98 -0.53 -10.92
N ASP A 51 -13.57 -0.62 -12.10
CA ASP A 51 -13.62 -1.84 -12.91
C ASP A 51 -12.26 -2.27 -13.48
N TYR A 52 -11.20 -1.49 -13.30
CA TYR A 52 -9.84 -1.94 -13.59
C TYR A 52 -9.33 -2.97 -12.58
N VAL A 53 -9.99 -3.12 -11.42
CA VAL A 53 -9.58 -4.07 -10.39
C VAL A 53 -10.37 -5.38 -10.54
N PRO A 54 -9.72 -6.56 -10.51
CA PRO A 54 -10.42 -7.83 -10.55
C PRO A 54 -11.29 -8.01 -9.30
N LEU A 55 -12.52 -8.51 -9.48
CA LEU A 55 -13.34 -8.94 -8.35
C LEU A 55 -12.71 -10.14 -7.66
N TYR A 56 -12.81 -10.11 -6.33
CA TYR A 56 -12.33 -11.10 -5.37
C TYR A 56 -10.80 -11.27 -5.39
N ALA A 57 -10.09 -10.18 -5.67
CA ALA A 57 -8.63 -10.15 -5.71
C ALA A 57 -7.99 -10.55 -4.37
N CYS A 58 -6.94 -11.37 -4.45
CA CYS A 58 -6.05 -11.69 -3.34
C CYS A 58 -4.88 -10.69 -3.32
N MET A 59 -4.88 -9.77 -2.35
CA MET A 59 -3.76 -8.89 -2.08
C MET A 59 -2.84 -9.52 -1.04
N ALA A 60 -1.62 -9.88 -1.46
CA ALA A 60 -0.60 -10.38 -0.56
C ALA A 60 -0.07 -9.23 0.31
N HIS A 61 -0.60 -9.11 1.52
CA HIS A 61 -0.27 -8.04 2.46
C HIS A 61 1.22 -8.08 2.78
N ARG A 62 1.97 -7.06 2.34
CA ARG A 62 3.43 -6.95 2.38
C ARG A 62 4.19 -8.13 1.77
N GLY A 63 3.58 -8.82 0.81
CA GLY A 63 4.12 -10.06 0.21
C GLY A 63 3.74 -11.36 0.95
N SER A 64 2.82 -11.32 1.92
CA SER A 64 2.39 -12.41 2.82
C SER A 64 3.33 -12.65 3.99
N THR A 65 3.07 -11.90 5.07
CA THR A 65 3.93 -11.81 6.27
C THR A 65 4.02 -13.07 7.13
N TYR A 66 3.24 -14.13 6.86
CA TYR A 66 3.40 -15.39 7.58
C TYR A 66 4.58 -16.24 7.09
N TRP A 67 4.93 -16.15 5.80
CA TRP A 67 5.88 -17.08 5.17
C TRP A 67 7.29 -16.51 4.99
N ALA A 68 7.41 -15.20 4.94
CA ALA A 68 8.68 -14.55 4.66
C ALA A 68 8.72 -13.15 5.29
N PRO A 69 9.93 -12.57 5.49
CA PRO A 69 10.09 -11.23 6.03
C PRO A 69 9.36 -10.21 5.15
N GLU A 70 8.48 -9.42 5.78
CA GLU A 70 7.59 -8.47 5.09
C GLU A 70 8.35 -7.48 4.19
N GLU A 71 7.76 -7.12 3.04
CA GLU A 71 8.26 -6.10 2.12
C GLU A 71 9.67 -6.36 1.52
N THR A 72 10.13 -7.61 1.60
CA THR A 72 11.41 -8.05 1.03
C THR A 72 11.25 -8.76 -0.31
N GLU A 73 12.39 -8.98 -0.99
CA GLU A 73 12.49 -9.85 -2.16
C GLU A 73 11.85 -11.23 -1.94
N ALA A 74 12.00 -11.80 -0.73
CA ALA A 74 11.48 -13.13 -0.41
C ALA A 74 9.95 -13.16 -0.43
N ALA A 75 9.31 -12.24 0.30
CA ALA A 75 7.86 -12.19 0.44
C ALA A 75 7.18 -11.94 -0.91
N TRP A 76 7.62 -10.93 -1.66
CA TRP A 76 6.95 -10.60 -2.93
C TRP A 76 7.16 -11.63 -4.04
N ARG A 77 8.36 -12.22 -4.16
CA ARG A 77 8.58 -13.31 -5.12
C ARG A 77 7.78 -14.55 -4.74
N TRP A 78 7.66 -14.83 -3.44
CA TRP A 78 6.79 -15.90 -2.94
C TRP A 78 5.33 -15.64 -3.31
N ALA A 79 4.76 -14.48 -2.96
CA ALA A 79 3.37 -14.13 -3.27
C ALA A 79 3.04 -14.20 -4.77
N ARG A 80 3.94 -13.68 -5.63
CA ARG A 80 3.81 -13.82 -7.09
C ARG A 80 3.71 -15.29 -7.49
N ASN A 81 4.62 -16.11 -6.99
CA ASN A 81 4.67 -17.52 -7.35
C ASN A 81 3.49 -18.32 -6.79
N MET A 82 2.90 -17.91 -5.67
CA MET A 82 1.66 -18.48 -5.14
C MET A 82 0.43 -18.14 -5.98
N GLY A 83 0.48 -17.06 -6.76
CA GLY A 83 -0.63 -16.61 -7.60
C GLY A 83 -1.53 -15.59 -6.91
N ALA A 84 -0.98 -14.78 -6.00
CA ALA A 84 -1.64 -13.56 -5.53
C ALA A 84 -1.87 -12.61 -6.71
N ASP A 85 -2.95 -11.81 -6.63
CA ASP A 85 -3.34 -10.89 -7.70
C ASP A 85 -2.61 -9.54 -7.58
N TYR A 86 -2.21 -9.18 -6.36
CA TYR A 86 -1.44 -7.98 -6.04
C TYR A 86 -0.35 -8.24 -5.01
N LEU A 87 0.74 -7.47 -5.13
CA LEU A 87 1.80 -7.32 -4.14
C LEU A 87 1.61 -5.98 -3.43
N GLU A 88 1.33 -6.01 -2.12
CA GLU A 88 1.10 -4.80 -1.32
C GLU A 88 2.41 -4.29 -0.70
N SER A 89 2.51 -2.98 -0.43
CA SER A 89 3.66 -2.32 0.21
C SER A 89 3.28 -1.00 0.87
N ASP A 90 4.01 -0.62 1.90
CA ASP A 90 3.91 0.61 2.66
C ASP A 90 5.02 1.62 2.31
N LEU A 91 4.71 2.78 1.75
CA LEU A 91 5.73 3.66 1.19
C LEU A 91 6.28 4.70 2.17
N GLN A 92 7.62 4.77 2.20
CA GLN A 92 8.37 5.88 2.77
C GLN A 92 9.46 6.38 1.83
N ALA A 93 10.14 7.48 2.20
CA ALA A 93 11.25 8.02 1.41
C ALA A 93 12.53 8.22 2.23
N THR A 94 13.65 7.90 1.61
CA THR A 94 15.00 8.14 2.17
C THR A 94 15.39 9.61 2.11
N LYS A 95 16.50 9.96 2.76
CA LYS A 95 17.10 11.30 2.70
C LYS A 95 17.38 11.76 1.27
N ASP A 96 17.79 10.85 0.39
CA ASP A 96 18.01 11.08 -1.04
C ASP A 96 16.79 10.81 -1.93
N GLY A 97 15.59 10.73 -1.34
CA GLY A 97 14.34 10.74 -2.10
C GLY A 97 14.01 9.44 -2.82
N VAL A 98 14.68 8.34 -2.50
CA VAL A 98 14.31 6.99 -2.95
C VAL A 98 13.05 6.57 -2.21
N VAL A 99 12.02 6.20 -2.96
CA VAL A 99 10.78 5.64 -2.42
C VAL A 99 10.99 4.15 -2.14
N LEU A 100 10.79 3.75 -0.90
CA LEU A 100 11.00 2.38 -0.42
C LEU A 100 9.80 1.88 0.39
N ALA A 101 9.78 0.58 0.60
CA ALA A 101 8.77 -0.11 1.40
C ALA A 101 9.23 -0.25 2.86
N ASN A 102 8.45 0.33 3.77
CA ASN A 102 8.58 0.21 5.22
C ASN A 102 7.26 0.58 5.91
N HIS A 103 6.62 -0.41 6.52
CA HIS A 103 5.36 -0.24 7.24
C HIS A 103 5.43 0.70 8.45
N ASP A 104 6.39 0.48 9.35
CA ASP A 104 6.45 1.15 10.65
C ASP A 104 6.96 2.59 10.55
N GLU A 105 6.76 3.43 11.56
CA GLU A 105 7.31 4.80 11.56
C GLU A 105 8.86 4.84 11.46
N ASN A 106 9.54 3.78 11.88
CA ASN A 106 10.99 3.66 11.90
C ASN A 106 11.44 2.23 11.54
N LEU A 107 12.74 2.04 11.35
CA LEU A 107 13.33 0.80 10.82
C LEU A 107 13.66 -0.27 11.87
N LYS A 108 13.36 -0.05 13.16
CA LYS A 108 13.89 -0.89 14.25
C LYS A 108 13.32 -2.30 14.28
N ARG A 109 12.03 -2.47 13.97
CA ARG A 109 11.37 -3.79 14.07
C ARG A 109 11.81 -4.73 12.95
N THR A 110 11.95 -4.20 11.74
CA THR A 110 12.12 -4.98 10.50
C THR A 110 13.54 -4.95 9.95
N THR A 111 14.49 -4.37 10.69
CA THR A 111 15.91 -4.37 10.30
C THR A 111 16.81 -4.45 11.53
N ASN A 112 18.11 -4.67 11.31
CA ASN A 112 19.14 -4.59 12.35
C ASN A 112 19.78 -3.18 12.49
N ILE A 113 19.01 -2.11 12.24
CA ILE A 113 19.54 -0.74 12.23
C ILE A 113 20.26 -0.35 13.52
N GLU A 114 19.77 -0.81 14.69
CA GLU A 114 20.36 -0.51 16.00
C GLU A 114 21.72 -1.19 16.22
N ASP A 115 22.02 -2.25 15.46
CA ASP A 115 23.32 -2.94 15.48
C ASP A 115 24.32 -2.30 14.49
N VAL A 116 23.83 -1.67 13.43
CA VAL A 116 24.67 -1.12 12.34
C VAL A 116 24.96 0.37 12.54
N PHE A 117 23.99 1.13 13.02
CA PHE A 117 24.10 2.57 13.24
C PHE A 117 23.73 2.95 14.67
N SER A 118 24.50 3.87 15.25
CA SER A 118 24.17 4.50 16.53
C SER A 118 23.01 5.52 16.40
N ASP A 119 22.60 6.09 17.53
CA ASP A 119 21.63 7.21 17.58
C ASP A 119 22.12 8.54 17.00
N GLU A 120 23.38 8.60 16.57
CA GLU A 120 24.01 9.74 15.91
C GLU A 120 24.07 9.53 14.39
N VAL A 121 24.30 10.62 13.63
CA VAL A 121 24.52 10.54 12.18
C VAL A 121 25.53 9.44 11.86
N PRO A 122 25.27 8.56 10.86
CA PRO A 122 26.18 7.49 10.50
C PRO A 122 27.61 8.00 10.34
N THR A 123 28.56 7.39 11.06
CA THR A 123 29.97 7.80 11.00
C THR A 123 30.54 7.66 9.59
N ILE A 124 30.00 6.72 8.82
CA ILE A 124 30.32 6.45 7.41
C ILE A 124 29.79 7.52 6.44
N ARG A 125 28.93 8.46 6.89
CA ARG A 125 28.31 9.48 6.04
C ARG A 125 29.32 10.33 5.28
N LYS A 126 30.46 10.64 5.93
CA LYS A 126 31.55 11.38 5.27
C LYS A 126 32.19 10.53 4.17
N ASP A 127 32.41 9.25 4.43
CA ASP A 127 32.95 8.33 3.43
C ASP A 127 31.99 8.10 2.27
N PHE A 128 30.68 8.10 2.52
CA PHE A 128 29.68 8.15 1.46
C PHE A 128 29.86 9.36 0.55
N TYR A 129 29.98 10.57 1.10
CA TYR A 129 30.27 11.76 0.29
C TYR A 129 31.63 11.68 -0.42
N ARG A 130 32.66 11.14 0.25
CA ARG A 130 33.97 10.89 -0.36
C ARG A 130 33.93 9.81 -1.43
N SER A 131 32.88 9.00 -1.55
CA SER A 131 32.80 7.95 -2.58
C SER A 131 32.50 8.50 -3.98
N PHE A 132 31.95 9.72 -4.09
CA PHE A 132 31.63 10.32 -5.37
C PHE A 132 32.88 10.80 -6.12
N ARG A 133 32.93 10.53 -7.42
CA ARG A 133 34.09 10.79 -8.29
C ARG A 133 33.67 11.57 -9.53
N ASN A 134 34.55 12.48 -9.97
CA ASN A 134 34.45 13.14 -11.27
C ASN A 134 34.78 12.14 -12.39
N ALA A 135 34.49 12.52 -13.65
CA ALA A 135 34.80 11.71 -14.82
C ALA A 135 36.32 11.41 -14.97
N ASP A 136 37.18 12.28 -14.45
CA ASP A 136 38.64 12.10 -14.43
C ASP A 136 39.15 11.25 -13.26
N GLY A 137 38.25 10.74 -12.39
CA GLY A 137 38.59 9.92 -11.23
C GLY A 137 38.96 10.71 -9.97
N THR A 138 38.96 12.04 -10.00
CA THR A 138 39.20 12.87 -8.80
C THR A 138 37.99 12.87 -7.85
N GLN A 139 38.22 13.15 -6.56
CA GLN A 139 37.13 13.26 -5.58
C GLN A 139 36.20 14.42 -5.95
N HIS A 140 34.89 14.14 -5.96
CA HIS A 140 33.89 15.09 -6.44
C HIS A 140 33.64 16.25 -5.46
N PHE A 141 33.42 15.93 -4.16
CA PHE A 141 33.17 16.93 -3.13
C PHE A 141 34.43 17.21 -2.30
N THR A 142 34.71 18.47 -2.01
CA THR A 142 35.87 18.83 -1.17
C THR A 142 35.66 18.42 0.29
N GLU A 143 36.73 18.21 1.05
CA GLU A 143 36.60 17.91 2.50
C GLU A 143 35.89 19.01 3.28
N GLN A 144 36.03 20.28 2.85
CA GLN A 144 35.29 21.39 3.44
C GLN A 144 33.78 21.25 3.19
N ASP A 145 33.37 20.96 1.95
CA ASP A 145 31.96 20.75 1.60
C ASP A 145 31.34 19.60 2.40
N ILE A 146 32.11 18.52 2.55
CA ILE A 146 31.71 17.32 3.30
C ILE A 146 31.51 17.65 4.78
N GLU A 147 32.44 18.38 5.41
CA GLU A 147 32.30 18.78 6.81
C GLU A 147 31.07 19.67 7.01
N GLU A 148 30.89 20.68 6.17
CA GLU A 148 29.76 21.59 6.26
C GLU A 148 28.41 20.89 6.09
N GLN A 149 28.32 19.94 5.14
CA GLN A 149 27.11 19.12 4.97
C GLN A 149 26.90 18.16 6.13
N TYR A 150 27.95 17.53 6.66
CA TYR A 150 27.85 16.66 7.83
C TYR A 150 27.32 17.41 9.06
N GLN A 151 27.75 18.66 9.29
CA GLN A 151 27.22 19.50 10.37
C GLN A 151 25.74 19.88 10.15
N ARG A 152 25.27 19.99 8.90
CA ARG A 152 23.83 20.13 8.60
C ARG A 152 23.08 18.85 8.91
N ASP A 153 23.62 17.71 8.48
CA ASP A 153 23.03 16.39 8.75
C ASP A 153 22.85 16.17 10.26
N LYS A 154 23.83 16.55 11.09
CA LYS A 154 23.72 16.45 12.56
C LYS A 154 22.57 17.23 13.17
N LYS A 155 22.17 18.36 12.58
CA LYS A 155 21.08 19.19 13.10
C LYS A 155 19.70 18.63 12.80
N ASP A 156 19.58 17.94 11.66
CA ASP A 156 18.31 17.41 11.15
C ASP A 156 18.12 15.92 11.42
N PHE A 157 19.13 15.25 12.00
CA PHE A 157 19.14 13.81 12.16
C PHE A 157 18.08 13.31 13.13
N ARG A 158 17.34 12.30 12.72
CA ARG A 158 16.43 11.53 13.55
C ARG A 158 16.79 10.06 13.44
N SER A 159 17.33 9.50 14.51
CA SER A 159 17.74 8.09 14.56
C SER A 159 16.61 7.16 14.13
N ASN A 160 16.95 6.17 13.30
CA ASN A 160 16.09 5.07 12.84
C ASN A 160 14.95 5.42 11.87
N TYR A 161 14.72 6.70 11.52
CA TYR A 161 13.74 7.08 10.51
C TYR A 161 14.33 7.03 9.10
N THR A 162 13.61 6.43 8.15
CA THR A 162 14.01 6.30 6.73
C THR A 162 14.54 7.61 6.13
N LEU A 163 13.85 8.72 6.38
CA LEU A 163 14.18 10.07 5.91
C LEU A 163 15.56 10.60 6.35
N SER A 164 16.19 9.96 7.34
CA SER A 164 17.50 10.38 7.89
C SER A 164 18.70 9.72 7.21
N TYR A 165 18.47 8.66 6.44
CA TYR A 165 19.51 7.83 5.84
C TYR A 165 19.45 7.92 4.32
N TYR A 166 20.61 7.88 3.67
CA TYR A 166 20.68 7.66 2.22
C TYR A 166 20.33 6.20 1.92
N TYR A 167 19.74 5.92 0.76
CA TYR A 167 19.36 4.55 0.42
C TYR A 167 20.56 3.59 0.43
N ALA A 168 21.73 4.03 -0.03
CA ALA A 168 22.97 3.26 0.05
C ALA A 168 23.37 2.86 1.49
N GLU A 169 23.06 3.68 2.50
CA GLU A 169 23.28 3.36 3.90
C GLU A 169 22.28 2.31 4.38
N LEU A 170 21.01 2.42 3.97
CA LEU A 170 19.98 1.44 4.30
C LEU A 170 20.25 0.06 3.67
N LEU A 171 20.94 0.02 2.53
CA LEU A 171 21.40 -1.24 1.91
C LEU A 171 22.53 -1.93 2.70
N MET A 172 23.07 -1.31 3.75
CA MET A 172 24.01 -1.96 4.68
C MET A 172 23.30 -2.82 5.73
N LEU A 173 21.98 -2.63 5.89
CA LEU A 173 21.17 -3.33 6.88
C LEU A 173 20.79 -4.73 6.42
N ASP A 174 20.42 -5.57 7.38
CA ASP A 174 19.71 -6.83 7.21
C ASP A 174 18.22 -6.58 7.48
N ALA A 175 17.37 -6.85 6.48
CA ALA A 175 15.91 -6.71 6.58
C ALA A 175 15.16 -8.05 6.75
N GLY A 176 15.88 -9.14 7.06
CA GLY A 176 15.31 -10.50 7.13
C GLY A 176 15.53 -11.23 8.45
N LYS A 177 16.66 -11.03 9.14
CA LYS A 177 16.96 -11.78 10.38
C LYS A 177 15.89 -11.65 11.46
N TRP A 178 15.31 -10.45 11.62
CA TRP A 178 14.26 -10.18 12.62
C TRP A 178 13.08 -11.17 12.52
N PHE A 179 12.77 -11.64 11.32
CA PHE A 179 11.69 -12.59 11.08
C PHE A 179 12.00 -13.96 11.69
N ASN A 180 13.23 -14.44 11.52
CA ASN A 180 13.67 -15.69 12.15
C ASN A 180 13.57 -15.60 13.68
N ASP A 181 13.94 -14.44 14.24
CA ASP A 181 13.87 -14.21 15.69
C ASP A 181 12.42 -14.13 16.18
N ALA A 182 11.53 -13.50 15.41
CA ALA A 182 10.12 -13.32 15.77
C ALA A 182 9.25 -14.57 15.53
N THR A 183 9.62 -15.40 14.55
CA THR A 183 8.87 -16.58 14.11
C THR A 183 9.77 -17.80 13.91
N PRO A 184 10.30 -18.40 15.00
CA PRO A 184 11.28 -19.49 14.91
C PRO A 184 10.77 -20.74 14.17
N GLU A 185 9.46 -20.93 14.07
CA GLU A 185 8.85 -22.07 13.36
C GLU A 185 8.91 -21.91 11.83
N GLN A 186 9.08 -20.68 11.33
CA GLN A 186 9.16 -20.33 9.91
C GLN A 186 10.58 -19.88 9.52
N GLU A 187 11.55 -20.05 10.42
CA GLU A 187 12.90 -19.53 10.22
C GLU A 187 13.56 -20.14 8.99
N ARG A 188 14.31 -19.31 8.25
CA ARG A 188 15.20 -19.77 7.19
C ARG A 188 16.52 -19.05 7.31
N ALA A 189 17.62 -19.80 7.34
CA ALA A 189 18.96 -19.23 7.47
C ALA A 189 19.31 -18.25 6.34
N SER A 190 18.70 -18.43 5.18
CA SER A 190 18.82 -17.58 3.98
C SER A 190 18.16 -16.20 4.11
N PHE A 191 17.24 -16.01 5.07
CA PHE A 191 16.63 -14.70 5.31
C PHE A 191 17.60 -13.74 6.01
N ALA A 192 18.49 -14.27 6.84
CA ALA A 192 19.50 -13.47 7.54
C ALA A 192 20.73 -13.23 6.66
N ALA A 193 21.25 -12.01 6.70
CA ALA A 193 22.57 -11.69 6.19
C ALA A 193 23.63 -12.45 7.00
N LYS A 194 24.67 -12.93 6.30
CA LYS A 194 25.88 -13.45 6.94
C LYS A 194 26.83 -12.31 7.30
N HIS A 195 26.79 -11.24 6.52
CA HIS A 195 27.61 -10.05 6.72
C HIS A 195 26.77 -8.79 6.48
N ASN A 196 26.74 -7.92 7.49
CA ASN A 196 26.26 -6.55 7.33
C ASN A 196 27.12 -5.78 6.33
N GLY A 197 26.55 -4.71 5.78
CA GLY A 197 27.28 -3.80 4.93
C GLY A 197 28.38 -3.04 5.69
N LYS A 198 29.36 -2.56 4.96
CA LYS A 198 30.50 -1.80 5.50
C LYS A 198 31.07 -0.87 4.44
N VAL A 199 31.86 0.10 4.88
CA VAL A 199 32.73 0.85 3.96
C VAL A 199 33.98 0.03 3.68
N VAL A 200 34.37 -0.03 2.41
CA VAL A 200 35.64 -0.62 1.97
C VAL A 200 36.44 0.42 1.21
N TYR A 201 37.77 0.35 1.31
CA TYR A 201 38.68 1.27 0.64
C TYR A 201 39.48 0.53 -0.41
N ASP A 202 39.66 1.14 -1.58
CA ASP A 202 40.57 0.63 -2.60
C ASP A 202 42.05 0.88 -2.23
N ALA A 203 42.96 0.45 -3.11
CA ALA A 203 44.41 0.62 -2.89
C ALA A 203 44.87 2.10 -2.80
N ASN A 204 44.05 3.04 -3.29
CA ASN A 204 44.31 4.47 -3.24
C ASN A 204 43.58 5.16 -2.08
N GLY A 205 42.89 4.40 -1.21
CA GLY A 205 42.12 4.94 -0.10
C GLY A 205 40.77 5.52 -0.49
N VAL A 206 40.24 5.21 -1.69
CA VAL A 206 38.90 5.63 -2.12
C VAL A 206 37.85 4.77 -1.43
N PRO A 207 36.92 5.35 -0.66
CA PRO A 207 35.85 4.60 -0.03
C PRO A 207 34.76 4.21 -1.04
N SER A 208 34.13 3.06 -0.79
CA SER A 208 32.88 2.64 -1.41
C SER A 208 32.03 1.90 -0.38
N ILE A 209 30.71 1.95 -0.55
CA ILE A 209 29.79 1.19 0.30
C ILE A 209 29.66 -0.23 -0.25
N GLN A 210 29.99 -1.21 0.57
CA GLN A 210 29.64 -2.60 0.36
C GLN A 210 28.33 -2.90 1.09
N TYR A 211 27.30 -3.34 0.36
CA TYR A 211 26.00 -3.69 0.93
C TYR A 211 26.05 -4.99 1.75
N SER A 212 25.01 -5.22 2.57
CA SER A 212 24.82 -6.52 3.21
C SER A 212 24.62 -7.62 2.17
N ASP A 213 24.79 -8.89 2.55
CA ASP A 213 24.57 -10.04 1.66
C ASP A 213 23.21 -10.73 1.86
N GLY A 214 22.27 -10.07 2.57
CA GLY A 214 20.94 -10.62 2.91
C GLY A 214 19.78 -10.02 2.11
N LEU A 215 18.65 -9.91 2.79
CA LEU A 215 17.45 -9.20 2.34
C LEU A 215 17.57 -7.70 2.64
N TYR A 216 16.93 -6.88 1.80
CA TYR A 216 17.03 -5.42 1.85
C TYR A 216 15.67 -4.78 2.11
N VAL A 217 15.70 -3.55 2.64
CA VAL A 217 14.57 -2.63 2.54
C VAL A 217 14.36 -2.29 1.06
N SER A 218 13.28 -2.81 0.48
CA SER A 218 13.09 -2.79 -0.98
C SER A 218 12.60 -1.42 -1.47
N ALA A 219 13.10 -0.97 -2.61
CA ALA A 219 12.57 0.21 -3.31
C ALA A 219 11.26 -0.11 -4.05
N LEU A 220 10.45 0.90 -4.40
CA LEU A 220 9.26 0.71 -5.25
C LEU A 220 9.61 0.08 -6.61
N GLN A 221 10.75 0.45 -7.18
CA GLN A 221 11.29 -0.16 -8.40
C GLN A 221 11.53 -1.66 -8.22
N ASP A 222 11.93 -2.12 -7.03
CA ASP A 222 12.13 -3.55 -6.76
C ASP A 222 10.80 -4.31 -6.84
N GLN A 223 9.76 -3.80 -6.17
CA GLN A 223 8.42 -4.37 -6.18
C GLN A 223 7.88 -4.52 -7.61
N ILE A 224 8.00 -3.46 -8.43
CA ILE A 224 7.63 -3.48 -9.85
C ILE A 224 8.38 -4.60 -10.59
N ASN A 225 9.69 -4.75 -10.37
CA ASN A 225 10.49 -5.78 -11.02
C ASN A 225 10.14 -7.19 -10.56
N TYR A 226 9.84 -7.40 -9.27
CA TYR A 226 9.36 -8.70 -8.79
C TYR A 226 8.02 -9.06 -9.46
N ALA A 227 7.09 -8.11 -9.56
CA ALA A 227 5.81 -8.31 -10.26
C ALA A 227 5.99 -8.67 -11.75
N MET A 228 7.03 -8.13 -12.41
CA MET A 228 7.38 -8.45 -13.80
C MET A 228 8.10 -9.79 -14.00
N GLY A 229 8.32 -10.59 -12.95
CA GLY A 229 9.02 -11.88 -13.06
C GLY A 229 10.55 -11.77 -12.95
N LYS A 230 11.06 -10.66 -12.42
CA LYS A 230 12.51 -10.46 -12.20
C LYS A 230 12.88 -10.66 -10.73
N LYS A 231 14.19 -10.67 -10.47
CA LYS A 231 14.80 -10.68 -9.13
C LYS A 231 16.01 -9.75 -9.09
N LEU A 232 16.55 -9.48 -7.91
CA LEU A 232 17.75 -8.65 -7.78
C LEU A 232 18.94 -9.35 -8.46
N LYS A 233 19.75 -8.58 -9.20
CA LYS A 233 21.07 -9.04 -9.62
C LYS A 233 21.99 -9.03 -8.40
N ARG A 234 22.65 -10.16 -8.13
CA ARG A 234 23.59 -10.32 -7.03
C ARG A 234 24.99 -10.62 -7.54
N ASP A 235 26.02 -10.18 -6.82
CA ASP A 235 27.42 -10.49 -7.08
C ASP A 235 27.77 -11.92 -6.61
N ALA A 236 29.03 -12.32 -6.79
CA ALA A 236 29.49 -13.66 -6.39
C ALA A 236 29.40 -13.93 -4.86
N ASN A 237 29.23 -12.89 -4.05
CA ASN A 237 29.07 -12.98 -2.60
C ASN A 237 27.60 -12.85 -2.17
N GLY A 238 26.65 -12.82 -3.11
CA GLY A 238 25.23 -12.66 -2.81
C GLY A 238 24.78 -11.22 -2.55
N ARG A 239 25.63 -10.20 -2.74
CA ARG A 239 25.26 -8.80 -2.53
C ARG A 239 24.57 -8.22 -3.74
N ARG A 240 23.57 -7.36 -3.53
CA ARG A 240 22.90 -6.63 -4.60
C ARG A 240 23.90 -5.82 -5.44
N VAL A 241 23.72 -5.87 -6.75
CA VAL A 241 24.42 -5.00 -7.71
C VAL A 241 23.54 -3.78 -7.98
N LEU A 242 23.86 -2.67 -7.32
CA LEU A 242 23.24 -1.36 -7.56
C LEU A 242 24.33 -0.30 -7.44
N THR A 243 24.49 0.52 -8.46
CA THR A 243 25.47 1.62 -8.45
C THR A 243 24.76 2.95 -8.30
N TYR A 244 25.50 3.97 -7.89
CA TYR A 244 24.96 5.33 -7.76
C TYR A 244 25.98 6.37 -8.23
N LYS A 245 25.48 7.52 -8.65
CA LYS A 245 26.26 8.70 -9.06
C LYS A 245 25.53 9.98 -8.67
N VAL A 246 26.18 11.13 -8.84
CA VAL A 246 25.50 12.44 -8.73
C VAL A 246 24.61 12.62 -9.96
N LYS A 247 23.36 13.06 -9.76
CA LYS A 247 22.44 13.41 -10.85
C LYS A 247 23.05 14.48 -11.76
N ALA A 248 22.76 14.39 -13.05
CA ALA A 248 23.38 15.24 -14.07
C ALA A 248 23.19 16.75 -13.81
N GLU A 249 22.03 17.17 -13.28
CA GLU A 249 21.74 18.56 -12.92
C GLU A 249 22.55 19.11 -11.74
N TYR A 250 23.19 18.23 -10.96
CA TYR A 250 24.00 18.58 -9.78
C TYR A 250 25.50 18.28 -9.96
N GLN A 251 25.91 17.74 -11.12
CA GLN A 251 27.26 17.25 -11.37
C GLN A 251 28.38 18.32 -11.30
N ASN A 252 28.03 19.60 -11.21
CA ASN A 252 28.98 20.71 -11.11
C ASN A 252 28.75 21.56 -9.85
N MET A 253 28.00 21.04 -8.89
CA MET A 253 27.62 21.76 -7.67
C MET A 253 28.31 21.17 -6.45
N THR A 254 28.66 22.02 -5.48
CA THR A 254 29.06 21.55 -4.14
C THR A 254 27.86 21.01 -3.36
N LEU A 255 28.09 20.27 -2.28
CA LEU A 255 27.00 19.83 -1.38
C LEU A 255 26.19 21.01 -0.83
N GLY A 256 26.84 22.15 -0.55
CA GLY A 256 26.18 23.37 -0.09
C GLY A 256 25.30 24.03 -1.16
N GLU A 257 25.73 23.98 -2.42
CA GLU A 257 24.93 24.45 -3.56
C GLU A 257 23.75 23.51 -3.82
N ILE A 258 23.96 22.20 -3.78
CA ILE A 258 22.91 21.17 -3.89
C ILE A 258 21.85 21.38 -2.81
N TYR A 259 22.24 21.53 -1.54
CA TYR A 259 21.31 21.77 -0.43
C TYR A 259 20.40 23.00 -0.69
N LYS A 260 20.98 24.07 -1.25
CA LYS A 260 20.22 25.28 -1.62
C LYS A 260 19.35 25.06 -2.86
N ALA A 261 19.87 24.34 -3.85
CA ALA A 261 19.25 24.07 -5.14
C ALA A 261 18.19 22.96 -5.12
N ALA A 262 18.15 22.13 -4.06
CA ALA A 262 17.21 21.01 -3.94
C ALA A 262 15.78 21.47 -4.24
N LYS A 263 15.17 20.83 -5.24
CA LYS A 263 13.85 21.16 -5.76
C LYS A 263 12.83 20.18 -5.23
N ALA A 264 11.57 20.61 -5.14
CA ALA A 264 10.47 19.68 -5.01
C ALA A 264 10.37 18.81 -6.27
N ALA A 265 9.82 17.60 -6.12
CA ALA A 265 9.48 16.79 -7.28
C ALA A 265 8.45 17.52 -8.15
N VAL A 266 8.64 17.40 -9.46
CA VAL A 266 7.76 17.97 -10.49
C VAL A 266 7.15 16.81 -11.25
N LYS A 267 5.83 16.83 -11.45
CA LYS A 267 5.12 15.79 -12.20
C LYS A 267 5.60 15.76 -13.65
N CYS A 268 5.99 14.58 -14.13
CA CYS A 268 6.73 14.43 -15.39
C CYS A 268 5.94 14.82 -16.65
N ASP A 269 4.63 14.67 -16.65
CA ASP A 269 3.72 15.00 -17.77
C ASP A 269 2.98 16.34 -17.59
N GLU A 270 3.08 16.96 -16.41
CA GLU A 270 2.40 18.22 -16.09
C GLU A 270 3.27 19.10 -15.18
N PRO A 271 4.25 19.84 -15.73
CA PRO A 271 5.23 20.58 -14.93
C PRO A 271 4.67 21.69 -14.04
N SER A 272 3.40 22.08 -14.20
CA SER A 272 2.69 22.98 -13.29
C SER A 272 2.34 22.34 -11.95
N VAL A 273 2.32 21.01 -11.86
CA VAL A 273 2.11 20.26 -10.60
C VAL A 273 3.47 20.03 -9.95
N VAL A 274 3.75 20.83 -8.92
CA VAL A 274 5.01 20.85 -8.19
C VAL A 274 4.73 20.54 -6.72
N GLY A 275 5.52 19.64 -6.14
CA GLY A 275 5.41 19.30 -4.72
C GLY A 275 5.93 20.40 -3.81
N SER A 276 5.97 20.13 -2.50
CA SER A 276 6.61 21.06 -1.56
C SER A 276 8.08 20.70 -1.35
N LYS A 277 8.98 21.70 -1.41
CA LYS A 277 10.38 21.51 -1.07
C LYS A 277 10.49 21.10 0.40
N ALA A 278 11.25 20.06 0.69
CA ALA A 278 11.62 19.71 2.04
C ALA A 278 13.15 19.73 2.16
N ALA A 279 13.70 20.81 2.72
CA ALA A 279 15.14 21.10 2.74
C ALA A 279 16.02 20.00 3.37
N LYS A 280 15.44 19.15 4.23
CA LYS A 280 16.13 18.02 4.85
C LYS A 280 16.47 16.87 3.89
N TYR A 281 15.80 16.80 2.74
CA TYR A 281 16.04 15.79 1.70
C TYR A 281 17.12 16.26 0.73
N MET A 282 18.19 15.47 0.60
CA MET A 282 19.34 15.66 -0.27
C MET A 282 19.20 14.75 -1.50
N ASP A 283 18.19 15.03 -2.33
CA ASP A 283 17.81 14.23 -3.51
C ASP A 283 18.75 14.46 -4.73
N PHE A 284 20.05 14.26 -4.52
CA PHE A 284 21.10 14.45 -5.53
C PHE A 284 21.68 13.15 -6.08
N VAL A 285 21.33 12.02 -5.45
CA VAL A 285 21.87 10.70 -5.79
C VAL A 285 21.00 10.05 -6.85
N GLU A 286 21.62 9.55 -7.91
CA GLU A 286 20.98 8.77 -8.95
C GLU A 286 21.39 7.31 -8.81
N TYR A 287 20.45 6.45 -8.40
CA TYR A 287 20.66 5.01 -8.36
C TYR A 287 20.33 4.37 -9.71
N SER A 288 21.12 3.36 -10.06
CA SER A 288 21.02 2.67 -11.34
C SER A 288 19.94 1.57 -11.31
N PHE A 289 18.70 1.90 -10.97
CA PHE A 289 17.58 0.93 -11.00
C PHE A 289 17.27 0.44 -12.43
N GLY A 290 17.35 1.32 -13.43
CA GLY A 290 17.07 1.03 -14.85
C GLY A 290 18.23 1.33 -15.80
N ASP A 291 18.01 1.07 -17.10
CA ASP A 291 18.97 1.27 -18.20
C ASP A 291 19.38 2.73 -18.45
N LYS A 292 18.77 3.71 -17.77
CA LYS A 292 19.17 5.13 -17.77
C LYS A 292 20.66 5.37 -17.47
N ASN A 293 21.37 4.38 -16.91
CA ASN A 293 22.82 4.35 -16.72
C ASN A 293 23.51 3.06 -17.24
N GLY A 294 22.89 2.34 -18.18
CA GLY A 294 23.38 1.03 -18.63
C GLY A 294 23.26 -0.07 -17.57
N SER A 295 22.38 0.10 -16.58
CA SER A 295 22.30 -0.79 -15.43
C SER A 295 21.61 -2.12 -15.72
N THR A 296 22.03 -3.14 -14.96
CA THR A 296 21.44 -4.49 -14.95
C THR A 296 21.03 -4.88 -13.53
N ALA A 297 20.56 -3.93 -12.70
CA ALA A 297 20.22 -4.16 -11.28
C ALA A 297 19.23 -5.32 -11.04
N TYR A 298 18.52 -5.74 -12.09
CA TYR A 298 17.61 -6.88 -12.08
C TYR A 298 17.97 -7.90 -13.17
N VAL A 299 17.70 -9.16 -12.89
CA VAL A 299 17.79 -10.28 -13.84
C VAL A 299 16.47 -11.03 -13.87
N ASN A 300 16.19 -11.77 -14.94
CA ASN A 300 15.05 -12.68 -14.97
C ASN A 300 15.14 -13.67 -13.80
N ASP A 301 14.02 -13.89 -13.11
CA ASP A 301 13.97 -14.86 -12.05
C ASP A 301 13.84 -16.27 -12.65
N PRO A 302 14.81 -17.18 -12.47
CA PRO A 302 14.71 -18.55 -12.99
C PRO A 302 13.56 -19.34 -12.35
N ALA A 303 13.07 -18.90 -11.20
CA ALA A 303 11.92 -19.48 -10.52
C ALA A 303 10.59 -18.76 -10.88
N ASP A 304 10.60 -17.80 -11.80
CA ASP A 304 9.36 -17.18 -12.30
C ASP A 304 8.45 -18.25 -12.93
N ASN A 305 7.18 -18.25 -12.51
CA ASN A 305 6.19 -19.21 -12.99
C ASN A 305 5.14 -18.58 -13.92
N GLY A 306 5.37 -17.34 -14.36
CA GLY A 306 4.54 -16.63 -15.34
C GLY A 306 3.40 -15.80 -14.75
N ASN A 307 3.18 -15.82 -13.42
CA ASN A 307 2.23 -14.90 -12.79
C ASN A 307 2.73 -13.45 -12.87
N ARG A 308 1.85 -12.53 -13.21
CA ARG A 308 2.08 -11.08 -13.31
C ARG A 308 1.07 -10.33 -12.43
N PRO A 309 1.27 -10.30 -11.10
CA PRO A 309 0.42 -9.52 -10.20
C PRO A 309 0.53 -8.02 -10.48
N GLY A 310 -0.46 -7.26 -10.04
CA GLY A 310 -0.33 -5.81 -9.88
C GLY A 310 0.43 -5.46 -8.60
N ILE A 311 0.59 -4.16 -8.35
CA ILE A 311 1.12 -3.63 -7.09
C ILE A 311 0.06 -2.78 -6.37
N TYR A 312 0.14 -2.76 -5.04
CA TYR A 312 -0.81 -2.06 -4.16
C TYR A 312 -0.09 -1.17 -3.14
N PRO A 313 0.55 -0.06 -3.56
CA PRO A 313 1.33 0.79 -2.66
C PRO A 313 0.49 1.73 -1.77
N GLU A 314 0.85 1.80 -0.49
CA GLU A 314 0.28 2.69 0.52
C GLU A 314 1.10 3.96 0.72
N PHE A 315 0.44 5.12 0.69
CA PHE A 315 1.01 6.38 1.16
C PHE A 315 0.78 6.57 2.66
N LYS A 316 1.82 7.03 3.36
CA LYS A 316 1.73 7.52 4.74
C LYS A 316 1.55 9.04 4.81
N GLU A 317 1.40 9.56 6.02
CA GLU A 317 1.20 10.97 6.31
C GLU A 317 2.40 11.85 5.94
N SER A 318 2.13 13.14 5.66
CA SER A 318 3.16 14.12 5.30
C SER A 318 4.11 14.56 6.42
N TRP A 319 3.87 14.14 7.67
CA TRP A 319 4.83 14.37 8.75
C TRP A 319 5.95 13.33 8.73
N LEU A 320 5.67 12.12 8.23
CA LEU A 320 6.62 11.02 8.08
C LEU A 320 7.37 11.12 6.74
N ASN A 321 6.67 11.51 5.68
CA ASN A 321 7.18 11.53 4.32
C ASN A 321 7.32 12.94 3.73
N PRO A 322 8.13 13.13 2.65
CA PRO A 322 8.10 14.39 1.94
C PRO A 322 6.72 14.59 1.30
N LYS A 323 6.22 15.83 1.32
CA LYS A 323 4.92 16.23 0.74
C LYS A 323 4.82 16.08 -0.79
N ASP A 324 5.88 15.59 -1.43
CA ASP A 324 5.97 15.35 -2.86
C ASP A 324 6.08 13.85 -3.21
N ILE A 325 5.91 12.94 -2.23
CA ILE A 325 6.05 11.49 -2.42
C ILE A 325 5.08 10.94 -3.48
N GLU A 326 3.87 11.47 -3.59
CA GLU A 326 2.89 11.06 -4.60
C GLU A 326 3.35 11.40 -6.01
N ILE A 327 4.03 12.55 -6.18
CA ILE A 327 4.65 12.94 -7.45
C ILE A 327 5.85 12.03 -7.75
N ARG A 328 6.65 11.68 -6.73
CA ARG A 328 7.77 10.74 -6.88
C ARG A 328 7.27 9.37 -7.36
N VAL A 329 6.23 8.85 -6.71
CA VAL A 329 5.58 7.59 -7.11
C VAL A 329 5.01 7.70 -8.52
N TYR A 330 4.28 8.77 -8.85
CA TYR A 330 3.78 9.02 -10.21
C TYR A 330 4.89 8.92 -11.26
N ASN A 331 6.02 9.59 -11.01
CA ASN A 331 7.15 9.63 -11.93
C ASN A 331 7.87 8.27 -12.03
N ILE A 332 8.02 7.54 -10.91
CA ILE A 332 8.57 6.18 -10.92
C ILE A 332 7.66 5.25 -11.72
N LEU A 333 6.34 5.29 -11.48
CA LEU A 333 5.38 4.48 -12.24
C LEU A 333 5.42 4.83 -13.73
N ASP A 334 5.51 6.12 -14.09
CA ASP A 334 5.65 6.51 -15.49
C ASP A 334 6.94 5.92 -16.07
N GLU A 335 8.09 6.18 -15.45
CA GLU A 335 9.39 5.72 -15.90
C GLU A 335 9.41 4.22 -16.21
N TRP A 336 8.75 3.42 -15.39
CA TRP A 336 8.71 1.96 -15.53
C TRP A 336 7.61 1.43 -16.44
N GLY A 337 6.73 2.28 -16.99
CA GLY A 337 5.62 1.83 -17.84
C GLY A 337 4.38 1.34 -17.08
N TRP A 338 4.28 1.68 -15.79
CA TRP A 338 3.23 1.24 -14.89
C TRP A 338 2.17 2.31 -14.60
N ASN A 339 2.39 3.55 -15.05
CA ASN A 339 1.41 4.62 -14.90
C ASN A 339 0.37 4.59 -16.03
N ILE A 340 -0.83 4.10 -15.74
CA ILE A 340 -1.91 3.96 -16.72
C ILE A 340 -2.46 5.30 -17.24
N ILE A 341 -2.11 6.43 -16.59
CA ILE A 341 -2.53 7.77 -17.04
C ILE A 341 -1.81 8.14 -18.34
N THR A 342 -0.51 7.85 -18.41
CA THR A 342 0.36 8.16 -19.54
C THR A 342 0.56 6.95 -20.45
N LYS A 343 0.50 5.74 -19.89
CA LYS A 343 0.79 4.46 -20.54
C LYS A 343 -0.33 3.44 -20.26
N PRO A 344 -1.55 3.68 -20.76
CA PRO A 344 -2.68 2.78 -20.53
C PRO A 344 -2.49 1.44 -21.26
N GLU A 345 -3.03 0.39 -20.65
CA GLU A 345 -3.17 -0.92 -21.27
C GLU A 345 -4.44 -1.01 -22.12
N SER A 346 -4.49 -2.02 -22.99
CA SER A 346 -5.71 -2.32 -23.75
C SER A 346 -6.85 -2.72 -22.81
N ALA A 347 -8.03 -2.11 -23.01
CA ALA A 347 -9.23 -2.41 -22.21
C ALA A 347 -9.71 -3.87 -22.33
N GLY A 348 -9.25 -4.61 -23.35
CA GLY A 348 -9.57 -6.03 -23.54
C GLY A 348 -8.62 -7.01 -22.83
N ASN A 349 -7.53 -6.51 -22.22
CA ASN A 349 -6.58 -7.36 -21.52
C ASN A 349 -7.26 -8.02 -20.32
N GLN A 350 -7.21 -9.35 -20.27
CA GLN A 350 -7.83 -10.14 -19.22
C GLN A 350 -6.96 -10.14 -17.96
N PHE A 351 -7.60 -10.13 -16.77
CA PHE A 351 -6.89 -10.25 -15.49
C PHE A 351 -6.19 -11.59 -15.32
N TYR A 352 -6.63 -12.62 -16.05
CA TYR A 352 -6.07 -13.97 -15.99
C TYR A 352 -5.92 -14.55 -17.40
N VAL A 353 -4.80 -15.19 -17.68
CA VAL A 353 -4.50 -15.78 -19.00
C VAL A 353 -3.75 -17.10 -18.80
N GLY A 354 -4.26 -18.19 -19.38
CA GLY A 354 -3.55 -19.48 -19.40
C GLY A 354 -3.31 -20.09 -18.01
N GLY A 355 -4.24 -19.90 -17.06
CA GLY A 355 -4.09 -20.39 -15.69
C GLY A 355 -3.13 -19.56 -14.83
N LYS A 356 -2.87 -18.30 -15.20
CA LYS A 356 -1.92 -17.39 -14.55
C LYS A 356 -2.55 -16.04 -14.26
N VAL A 357 -2.07 -15.39 -13.20
CA VAL A 357 -2.37 -13.98 -12.91
C VAL A 357 -1.74 -13.10 -14.00
N ASN A 358 -2.49 -12.13 -14.51
CA ASN A 358 -2.07 -11.21 -15.57
C ASN A 358 -2.38 -9.74 -15.26
N VAL A 359 -2.74 -9.41 -14.01
CA VAL A 359 -3.14 -8.06 -13.56
C VAL A 359 -2.11 -6.98 -13.91
N GLY A 360 -0.81 -7.28 -13.80
CA GLY A 360 0.29 -6.36 -14.16
C GLY A 360 0.31 -5.89 -15.62
N ASN A 361 -0.43 -6.58 -16.50
CA ASN A 361 -0.62 -6.24 -17.91
C ASN A 361 -2.01 -5.65 -18.21
N THR A 362 -2.73 -5.19 -17.18
CA THR A 362 -4.05 -4.56 -17.32
C THR A 362 -4.01 -3.12 -16.79
N ASN A 363 -5.09 -2.37 -16.97
CA ASN A 363 -5.23 -1.07 -16.32
C ASN A 363 -5.36 -1.18 -14.79
N GLY A 364 -5.54 -2.39 -14.25
CA GLY A 364 -5.54 -2.69 -12.82
C GLY A 364 -4.16 -2.86 -12.20
N LYS A 365 -3.07 -2.70 -12.95
CA LYS A 365 -1.71 -3.02 -12.51
C LYS A 365 -1.22 -2.23 -11.28
N VAL A 366 -1.83 -1.09 -10.98
CA VAL A 366 -1.52 -0.28 -9.79
C VAL A 366 -2.83 0.07 -9.08
N VAL A 367 -2.87 -0.17 -7.76
CA VAL A 367 -3.89 0.37 -6.87
C VAL A 367 -3.19 1.15 -5.77
N LEU A 368 -3.51 2.43 -5.63
CA LEU A 368 -2.93 3.27 -4.57
C LEU A 368 -3.75 3.12 -3.29
N GLN A 369 -3.14 3.30 -2.12
CA GLN A 369 -3.89 3.29 -0.85
C GLN A 369 -3.37 4.25 0.20
N THR A 370 -4.18 4.52 1.22
CA THR A 370 -3.77 5.26 2.43
C THR A 370 -4.84 5.20 3.53
N PHE A 371 -4.42 5.40 4.77
CA PHE A 371 -5.27 5.81 5.91
C PHE A 371 -5.46 7.32 6.02
N SER A 372 -4.58 8.11 5.42
CA SER A 372 -4.46 9.52 5.73
C SER A 372 -5.37 10.38 4.87
N PHE A 373 -6.20 11.20 5.51
CA PHE A 373 -6.99 12.24 4.84
C PHE A 373 -6.11 13.18 3.99
N ASP A 374 -4.98 13.65 4.54
CA ASP A 374 -4.02 14.46 3.80
C ASP A 374 -3.42 13.68 2.63
N ALA A 375 -3.00 12.43 2.87
CA ALA A 375 -2.39 11.65 1.80
C ALA A 375 -3.33 11.40 0.63
N LEU A 376 -4.59 11.07 0.93
CA LEU A 376 -5.64 10.87 -0.05
C LEU A 376 -5.85 12.12 -0.89
N HIS A 377 -5.93 13.29 -0.23
CA HIS A 377 -6.13 14.56 -0.92
C HIS A 377 -4.99 14.90 -1.88
N ARG A 378 -3.71 14.77 -1.48
CA ARG A 378 -2.62 15.07 -2.43
C ARG A 378 -2.45 13.97 -3.48
N ALA A 379 -2.75 12.71 -3.19
CA ALA A 379 -2.82 11.66 -4.20
C ALA A 379 -3.87 11.99 -5.26
N TYR A 380 -5.06 12.43 -4.87
CA TYR A 380 -6.05 12.96 -5.81
C TYR A 380 -5.53 14.18 -6.58
N GLY A 381 -4.80 15.08 -5.91
CA GLY A 381 -4.10 16.21 -6.53
C GLY A 381 -3.19 15.81 -7.69
N VAL A 382 -2.55 14.64 -7.62
CA VAL A 382 -1.57 14.14 -8.61
C VAL A 382 -2.21 13.20 -9.64
N PHE A 383 -3.01 12.22 -9.20
CA PHE A 383 -3.56 11.15 -10.04
C PHE A 383 -4.98 11.44 -10.55
N LYS A 384 -5.69 12.42 -9.97
CA LYS A 384 -7.03 12.88 -10.38
C LYS A 384 -8.06 11.76 -10.51
N GLY A 385 -7.98 10.74 -9.64
CA GLY A 385 -8.90 9.59 -9.65
C GLY A 385 -8.78 8.71 -10.90
N LYS A 386 -7.70 8.81 -11.68
CA LYS A 386 -7.52 8.03 -12.92
C LYS A 386 -6.82 6.68 -12.70
N VAL A 387 -6.34 6.43 -11.48
CA VAL A 387 -5.76 5.16 -11.01
C VAL A 387 -6.65 4.67 -9.87
N PRO A 388 -6.94 3.36 -9.76
CA PRO A 388 -7.66 2.82 -8.61
C PRO A 388 -7.04 3.28 -7.29
N MET A 389 -7.88 3.68 -6.35
CA MET A 389 -7.47 4.24 -5.06
C MET A 389 -8.34 3.61 -3.97
N CYS A 390 -7.70 3.18 -2.90
CA CYS A 390 -8.29 2.57 -1.73
C CYS A 390 -8.10 3.44 -0.50
N PHE A 391 -9.20 3.78 0.17
CA PHE A 391 -9.15 4.52 1.43
C PHE A 391 -9.41 3.57 2.59
N LEU A 392 -8.42 3.43 3.47
CA LEU A 392 -8.41 2.47 4.55
C LEU A 392 -9.17 3.03 5.77
N LEU A 393 -9.98 2.19 6.42
CA LEU A 393 -10.70 2.55 7.64
C LEU A 393 -10.12 1.86 8.86
N TRP A 394 -9.98 2.66 9.91
CA TRP A 394 -9.65 2.23 11.26
C TRP A 394 -10.47 3.01 12.30
N ILE A 395 -10.62 2.45 13.50
CA ILE A 395 -11.20 3.13 14.65
C ILE A 395 -10.41 2.83 15.94
N SER A 396 -10.02 3.87 16.65
CA SER A 396 -9.43 3.79 18.00
C SER A 396 -10.23 4.56 19.05
N LYS A 397 -9.91 4.32 20.33
CA LYS A 397 -10.44 5.08 21.47
C LYS A 397 -9.29 5.51 22.38
N PRO A 398 -8.97 6.83 22.49
CA PRO A 398 -9.54 7.95 21.73
C PRO A 398 -9.20 7.86 20.22
N PRO A 399 -9.97 8.51 19.32
CA PRO A 399 -9.70 8.46 17.89
C PRO A 399 -8.38 9.16 17.55
N TYR A 400 -7.57 8.52 16.70
CA TYR A 400 -6.41 9.16 16.07
C TYR A 400 -6.83 10.06 14.90
N ALA A 401 -5.90 10.87 14.37
CA ALA A 401 -6.21 11.86 13.33
C ALA A 401 -6.69 11.26 12.00
N THR A 402 -6.39 9.99 11.74
CA THR A 402 -6.78 9.24 10.54
C THR A 402 -8.01 8.37 10.73
N ASP A 403 -8.50 8.26 11.96
CA ASP A 403 -9.53 7.29 12.31
C ASP A 403 -10.94 7.85 12.07
N ILE A 404 -11.89 6.95 11.84
CA ILE A 404 -13.29 7.34 11.92
C ILE A 404 -13.63 7.69 13.39
N ALA A 405 -14.25 8.84 13.60
CA ALA A 405 -14.61 9.28 14.95
C ALA A 405 -15.79 8.49 15.54
N TYR A 406 -16.73 8.05 14.70
CA TYR A 406 -17.94 7.35 15.11
C TYR A 406 -18.27 6.22 14.12
N ASP A 407 -18.25 4.98 14.60
CA ASP A 407 -18.71 3.81 13.85
C ASP A 407 -20.25 3.70 13.87
N THR A 408 -20.92 4.65 13.25
CA THR A 408 -22.37 4.64 13.02
C THR A 408 -22.64 4.76 11.52
N PRO A 409 -23.82 4.35 11.02
CA PRO A 409 -24.18 4.52 9.62
C PRO A 409 -23.96 5.94 9.07
N THR A 410 -24.23 7.00 9.85
CA THR A 410 -23.94 8.38 9.43
C THR A 410 -22.44 8.65 9.33
N GLY A 411 -21.66 8.29 10.35
CA GLY A 411 -20.22 8.50 10.33
C GLY A 411 -19.54 7.73 9.20
N TYR A 412 -20.00 6.50 8.93
CA TYR A 412 -19.50 5.67 7.84
C TYR A 412 -19.84 6.27 6.47
N ALA A 413 -21.05 6.82 6.31
CA ALA A 413 -21.45 7.54 5.08
C ALA A 413 -20.60 8.81 4.85
N ASP A 414 -20.31 9.58 5.90
CA ASP A 414 -19.45 10.76 5.80
C ASP A 414 -18.03 10.40 5.35
N PHE A 415 -17.49 9.27 5.84
CA PHE A 415 -16.20 8.77 5.43
C PHE A 415 -16.17 8.32 3.96
N ILE A 416 -17.20 7.58 3.52
CA ILE A 416 -17.39 7.21 2.11
C ILE A 416 -17.48 8.46 1.23
N LYS A 417 -18.23 9.48 1.68
CA LYS A 417 -18.38 10.74 0.95
C LYS A 417 -17.05 11.47 0.79
N TYR A 418 -16.24 11.52 1.85
CA TYR A 418 -14.90 12.09 1.77
C TYR A 418 -14.01 11.33 0.78
N ALA A 419 -14.09 9.99 0.78
CA ALA A 419 -13.38 9.15 -0.16
C ALA A 419 -13.79 9.49 -1.62
N GLU A 420 -15.09 9.59 -1.87
CA GLU A 420 -15.65 9.94 -3.17
C GLU A 420 -15.17 11.32 -3.66
N ASP A 421 -15.22 12.34 -2.78
CA ASP A 421 -14.76 13.72 -3.11
C ASP A 421 -13.28 13.79 -3.48
N ASN A 422 -12.50 12.78 -3.11
CA ASN A 422 -11.09 12.64 -3.45
C ASN A 422 -10.83 11.52 -4.48
N GLY A 423 -11.83 11.16 -5.29
CA GLY A 423 -11.66 10.24 -6.41
C GLY A 423 -11.29 8.81 -6.01
N THR A 424 -11.81 8.34 -4.87
CA THR A 424 -11.58 6.98 -4.36
C THR A 424 -12.57 5.98 -4.95
N HIS A 425 -12.10 4.75 -5.18
CA HIS A 425 -12.87 3.69 -5.84
C HIS A 425 -13.18 2.51 -4.91
N ILE A 426 -12.39 2.39 -3.85
CA ILE A 426 -12.32 1.22 -2.98
C ILE A 426 -12.29 1.71 -1.53
N ILE A 427 -13.03 1.03 -0.68
CA ILE A 427 -12.98 1.18 0.75
C ILE A 427 -12.32 -0.06 1.35
N GLY A 428 -11.30 0.11 2.18
CA GLY A 428 -10.62 -1.01 2.83
C GLY A 428 -10.83 -0.98 4.34
N PRO A 429 -11.83 -1.70 4.89
CA PRO A 429 -12.10 -1.69 6.33
C PRO A 429 -11.28 -2.71 7.11
N ALA A 430 -10.89 -2.36 8.34
CA ALA A 430 -10.33 -3.31 9.30
C ALA A 430 -11.34 -4.42 9.66
N ILE A 431 -10.85 -5.64 9.85
CA ILE A 431 -11.64 -6.77 10.36
C ILE A 431 -11.06 -7.29 11.68
N SER A 432 -11.94 -7.72 12.56
CA SER A 432 -11.55 -8.27 13.87
C SER A 432 -11.16 -9.74 13.81
N GLY A 433 -10.49 -10.23 14.86
CA GLY A 433 -10.30 -11.65 15.12
C GLY A 433 -8.84 -12.10 15.08
N ALA A 434 -8.53 -13.11 15.88
CA ALA A 434 -7.18 -13.62 16.06
C ALA A 434 -6.49 -13.95 14.71
N PRO A 435 -5.16 -13.75 14.61
CA PRO A 435 -4.24 -13.35 15.68
C PRO A 435 -4.26 -11.84 15.97
N ASN A 436 -4.92 -11.05 15.11
CA ASN A 436 -4.94 -9.60 15.20
C ASN A 436 -6.09 -9.11 16.10
N ASN A 437 -5.81 -8.19 17.01
CA ASN A 437 -6.86 -7.58 17.86
C ASN A 437 -7.39 -6.27 17.24
N TYR A 438 -7.61 -6.29 15.92
CA TYR A 438 -8.10 -5.14 15.18
C TYR A 438 -9.58 -4.86 15.48
N PRO A 439 -10.03 -3.61 15.34
CA PRO A 439 -11.45 -3.30 15.41
C PRO A 439 -12.22 -3.98 14.27
N GLU A 440 -13.52 -4.15 14.46
CA GLU A 440 -14.41 -4.63 13.40
C GLU A 440 -15.07 -3.46 12.68
N MET A 441 -14.77 -3.32 11.39
CA MET A 441 -15.30 -2.25 10.53
C MET A 441 -15.93 -2.77 9.23
N ASN A 442 -16.14 -4.10 9.14
CA ASN A 442 -16.73 -4.76 7.97
C ASN A 442 -17.95 -5.64 8.33
N LYS A 443 -18.78 -5.20 9.28
CA LYS A 443 -20.09 -5.80 9.55
C LYS A 443 -20.97 -5.77 8.29
N PRO A 444 -22.01 -6.61 8.20
CA PRO A 444 -22.89 -6.66 7.04
C PRO A 444 -23.45 -5.30 6.59
N TRP A 445 -23.86 -4.44 7.52
CA TRP A 445 -24.38 -3.11 7.20
C TRP A 445 -23.30 -2.17 6.64
N GLN A 446 -22.05 -2.30 7.09
CA GLN A 446 -20.91 -1.50 6.60
C GLN A 446 -20.56 -1.92 5.17
N ALA A 447 -20.43 -3.23 4.93
CA ALA A 447 -20.21 -3.78 3.58
C ALA A 447 -21.34 -3.39 2.62
N TYR A 448 -22.60 -3.41 3.09
CA TYR A 448 -23.75 -2.93 2.32
C TYR A 448 -23.63 -1.46 1.95
N MET A 449 -23.23 -0.58 2.88
CA MET A 449 -23.08 0.85 2.59
C MET A 449 -21.98 1.14 1.57
N ILE A 450 -20.85 0.41 1.63
CA ILE A 450 -19.78 0.49 0.61
C ILE A 450 -20.33 0.08 -0.76
N ARG A 451 -21.01 -1.08 -0.84
CA ARG A 451 -21.59 -1.57 -2.10
C ARG A 451 -22.67 -0.62 -2.63
N LYS A 452 -23.48 -0.02 -1.74
CA LYS A 452 -24.52 0.97 -2.09
C LYS A 452 -23.91 2.22 -2.73
N ALA A 453 -22.70 2.61 -2.32
CA ALA A 453 -21.93 3.69 -2.94
C ALA A 453 -21.35 3.31 -4.32
N GLY A 454 -21.45 2.03 -4.72
CA GLY A 454 -20.83 1.52 -5.94
C GLY A 454 -19.32 1.35 -5.83
N MET A 455 -18.73 1.40 -4.63
CA MET A 455 -17.31 1.19 -4.38
C MET A 455 -16.99 -0.29 -4.12
N LEU A 456 -15.75 -0.71 -4.40
CA LEU A 456 -15.26 -2.03 -4.00
C LEU A 456 -14.97 -2.06 -2.50
N ASN A 457 -15.18 -3.23 -1.88
CA ASN A 457 -14.85 -3.46 -0.47
C ASN A 457 -13.63 -4.38 -0.33
N HIS A 458 -12.49 -3.85 0.14
CA HIS A 458 -11.21 -4.56 0.29
C HIS A 458 -10.77 -4.67 1.77
N PRO A 459 -11.44 -5.48 2.60
CA PRO A 459 -11.11 -5.60 4.02
C PRO A 459 -9.70 -6.16 4.29
N TYR A 460 -9.16 -5.83 5.47
CA TYR A 460 -7.85 -6.30 5.95
C TYR A 460 -7.84 -6.55 7.47
N SER A 461 -6.99 -7.43 8.02
CA SER A 461 -6.17 -8.43 7.35
C SER A 461 -6.68 -9.83 7.68
N PHE A 462 -6.69 -10.71 6.69
CA PHE A 462 -7.13 -12.09 6.82
C PHE A 462 -5.95 -13.01 7.13
N ASP A 463 -6.07 -13.76 8.23
CA ASP A 463 -5.06 -14.67 8.77
C ASP A 463 -5.59 -16.10 8.94
N SER A 464 -6.88 -16.32 8.71
CA SER A 464 -7.52 -17.61 8.96
C SER A 464 -8.70 -17.88 8.02
N ASP A 465 -8.94 -19.18 7.80
CA ASP A 465 -10.13 -19.68 7.11
C ASP A 465 -11.44 -19.23 7.79
N ALA A 466 -11.45 -19.08 9.12
CA ALA A 466 -12.61 -18.60 9.86
C ALA A 466 -12.96 -17.14 9.50
N GLN A 467 -11.96 -16.26 9.40
CA GLN A 467 -12.17 -14.87 8.95
C GLN A 467 -12.66 -14.83 7.49
N MET A 468 -12.11 -15.68 6.61
CA MET A 468 -12.57 -15.79 5.21
C MET A 468 -14.04 -16.21 5.16
N LYS A 469 -14.42 -17.31 5.80
CA LYS A 469 -15.80 -17.82 5.85
C LYS A 469 -16.79 -16.81 6.42
N ARG A 470 -16.38 -16.06 7.45
CA ARG A 470 -17.19 -15.00 8.05
C ARG A 470 -17.52 -13.90 7.03
N ASN A 471 -16.51 -13.38 6.33
CA ASN A 471 -16.69 -12.26 5.40
C ASN A 471 -17.27 -12.70 4.04
N MET A 472 -17.21 -13.98 3.72
CA MET A 472 -17.84 -14.56 2.52
C MET A 472 -19.27 -15.05 2.76
N GLY A 473 -19.84 -14.80 3.94
CA GLY A 473 -21.24 -15.10 4.23
C GLY A 473 -21.56 -16.58 4.50
N TYR A 474 -20.56 -17.44 4.73
CA TYR A 474 -20.80 -18.86 5.01
C TYR A 474 -21.27 -19.11 6.45
N TYR A 475 -20.92 -18.23 7.38
CA TYR A 475 -21.42 -18.24 8.75
C TYR A 475 -22.36 -17.07 9.01
N VAL A 476 -23.50 -17.08 8.34
CA VAL A 476 -24.51 -16.00 8.43
C VAL A 476 -24.89 -15.68 9.89
N ASN A 477 -25.00 -16.69 10.78
CA ASN A 477 -25.35 -16.46 12.18
C ASN A 477 -24.20 -15.89 13.05
N PHE A 478 -22.99 -15.75 12.51
CA PHE A 478 -21.85 -15.16 13.23
C PHE A 478 -22.16 -13.71 13.65
N TRP A 479 -22.87 -12.97 12.81
CA TRP A 479 -23.23 -11.57 13.04
C TRP A 479 -24.51 -11.39 13.89
N GLY A 480 -25.06 -12.48 14.44
CA GLY A 480 -26.28 -12.47 15.27
C GLY A 480 -27.52 -13.01 14.56
N LYS A 481 -28.70 -12.72 15.11
CA LYS A 481 -30.00 -13.09 14.50
C LYS A 481 -30.36 -12.05 13.43
N ASN A 482 -30.67 -12.50 12.21
CA ASN A 482 -31.03 -11.74 10.99
C ASN A 482 -29.89 -11.33 10.03
N PRO A 483 -29.13 -12.30 9.50
CA PRO A 483 -28.08 -12.03 8.51
C PRO A 483 -28.57 -11.67 7.10
N THR A 484 -29.87 -11.81 6.82
CA THR A 484 -30.45 -11.69 5.47
C THR A 484 -30.97 -10.29 5.14
N GLU A 485 -30.72 -9.31 6.01
CA GLU A 485 -31.31 -7.97 5.84
C GLU A 485 -30.69 -7.18 4.68
N PHE A 486 -29.52 -7.57 4.16
CA PHE A 486 -28.81 -6.85 3.08
C PHE A 486 -28.62 -7.68 1.80
N ASP A 487 -29.28 -8.84 1.77
CA ASP A 487 -29.20 -9.83 0.69
C ASP A 487 -29.62 -9.26 -0.67
N ASP A 488 -30.46 -8.22 -0.68
CA ASP A 488 -30.92 -7.53 -1.89
C ASP A 488 -29.76 -6.92 -2.70
N LEU A 489 -28.64 -6.59 -2.05
CA LEU A 489 -27.45 -6.03 -2.71
C LEU A 489 -26.20 -6.91 -2.56
N LEU A 490 -26.15 -7.76 -1.54
CA LEU A 490 -24.94 -8.53 -1.20
C LEU A 490 -24.98 -9.99 -1.65
N ASN A 491 -26.15 -10.55 -2.02
CA ASN A 491 -26.20 -11.94 -2.45
C ASN A 491 -25.47 -12.16 -3.78
N VAL A 492 -24.60 -13.16 -3.78
CA VAL A 492 -23.90 -13.66 -4.96
C VAL A 492 -24.18 -15.14 -5.08
N THR A 493 -24.78 -15.54 -6.21
CA THR A 493 -24.94 -16.95 -6.56
C THR A 493 -23.69 -17.43 -7.30
N VAL A 494 -23.05 -18.46 -6.74
CA VAL A 494 -21.84 -19.07 -7.29
C VAL A 494 -22.19 -20.39 -7.96
N GLN A 495 -21.78 -20.52 -9.22
CA GLN A 495 -21.92 -21.77 -9.96
C GLN A 495 -20.77 -22.73 -9.60
N PRO A 496 -21.03 -24.05 -9.46
CA PRO A 496 -19.97 -25.02 -9.21
C PRO A 496 -18.99 -25.08 -10.37
N THR A 497 -17.73 -25.39 -10.07
CA THR A 497 -16.66 -25.57 -11.06
C THR A 497 -16.05 -26.97 -10.93
N ALA A 498 -15.07 -27.30 -11.76
CA ALA A 498 -14.31 -28.55 -11.58
C ALA A 498 -13.46 -28.58 -10.30
N TYR A 499 -13.34 -27.45 -9.59
CA TYR A 499 -12.50 -27.29 -8.41
C TYR A 499 -13.30 -27.04 -7.12
N THR A 500 -14.61 -26.82 -7.22
CA THR A 500 -15.46 -26.57 -6.05
C THR A 500 -15.68 -27.82 -5.22
N THR A 501 -15.87 -27.63 -3.91
CA THR A 501 -16.23 -28.71 -2.98
C THR A 501 -17.73 -29.03 -2.97
N PHE A 502 -18.55 -28.19 -3.61
CA PHE A 502 -20.00 -28.34 -3.78
C PHE A 502 -20.37 -28.64 -5.23
N LYS A 503 -21.59 -29.20 -5.43
CA LYS A 503 -22.07 -29.71 -6.73
C LYS A 503 -23.25 -28.94 -7.34
N ASP A 504 -23.97 -28.18 -6.53
CA ASP A 504 -25.14 -27.40 -6.93
C ASP A 504 -24.86 -25.91 -6.69
N PRO A 505 -25.46 -24.99 -7.45
CA PRO A 505 -25.28 -23.56 -7.21
C PRO A 505 -25.58 -23.16 -5.76
N ASP A 506 -24.72 -22.34 -5.17
CA ASP A 506 -24.86 -21.87 -3.79
C ASP A 506 -24.94 -20.34 -3.76
N THR A 507 -25.66 -19.76 -2.81
CA THR A 507 -25.86 -18.31 -2.70
C THR A 507 -25.50 -17.81 -1.32
N HIS A 508 -24.63 -16.80 -1.27
CA HIS A 508 -24.13 -16.23 -0.02
C HIS A 508 -24.20 -14.70 -0.04
N PRO A 509 -24.44 -14.05 1.11
CA PRO A 509 -24.24 -12.62 1.26
C PRO A 509 -22.74 -12.34 1.36
N VAL A 510 -22.13 -11.84 0.29
CA VAL A 510 -20.68 -11.65 0.21
C VAL A 510 -20.32 -10.23 0.67
N TYR A 511 -19.59 -10.13 1.78
CA TYR A 511 -19.23 -8.88 2.45
C TYR A 511 -17.87 -8.30 2.00
N MET A 512 -17.31 -8.74 0.87
CA MET A 512 -16.05 -8.25 0.33
C MET A 512 -15.94 -8.45 -1.20
N ASP A 513 -15.18 -7.59 -1.86
CA ASP A 513 -14.89 -7.63 -3.30
C ASP A 513 -13.40 -7.83 -3.63
N GLY A 514 -12.57 -7.95 -2.58
CA GLY A 514 -11.13 -8.21 -2.58
C GLY A 514 -10.69 -8.30 -1.13
N TYR A 515 -9.46 -8.74 -0.84
CA TYR A 515 -9.01 -8.88 0.54
C TYR A 515 -7.49 -8.86 0.68
N PHE A 516 -7.01 -8.27 1.78
CA PHE A 516 -5.60 -8.34 2.17
C PHE A 516 -5.38 -9.51 3.11
N THR A 517 -4.38 -10.32 2.81
CA THR A 517 -4.11 -11.53 3.61
C THR A 517 -2.62 -11.69 3.89
N ASN A 518 -2.34 -12.10 5.13
CA ASN A 518 -1.01 -12.56 5.53
C ASN A 518 -0.78 -14.05 5.17
N ARG A 519 -1.84 -14.74 4.73
CA ARG A 519 -1.94 -16.19 4.47
C ARG A 519 -2.48 -16.46 3.07
N SER A 520 -1.80 -15.94 2.04
CA SER A 520 -2.25 -16.06 0.64
C SER A 520 -2.52 -17.51 0.23
N GLU A 521 -1.78 -18.48 0.76
CA GLU A 521 -1.97 -19.90 0.45
C GLU A 521 -3.36 -20.40 0.88
N ILE A 522 -3.79 -20.09 2.11
CA ILE A 522 -5.09 -20.53 2.64
C ILE A 522 -6.22 -19.78 1.93
N SER A 523 -6.05 -18.48 1.75
CA SER A 523 -7.07 -17.64 1.13
C SER A 523 -7.29 -17.98 -0.34
N LEU A 524 -6.23 -18.29 -1.10
CA LEU A 524 -6.36 -18.76 -2.48
C LEU A 524 -7.03 -20.14 -2.57
N HIS A 525 -6.69 -21.06 -1.66
CA HIS A 525 -7.38 -22.36 -1.56
C HIS A 525 -8.87 -22.17 -1.35
N TYR A 526 -9.22 -21.33 -0.37
CA TYR A 526 -10.61 -21.00 -0.06
C TYR A 526 -11.35 -20.49 -1.30
N MET A 527 -10.78 -19.52 -2.03
CA MET A 527 -11.45 -18.92 -3.18
C MET A 527 -11.66 -19.90 -4.34
N ILE A 528 -10.74 -20.85 -4.54
CA ILE A 528 -10.87 -21.91 -5.56
C ILE A 528 -11.96 -22.91 -5.16
N GLU A 529 -11.90 -23.42 -3.93
CA GLU A 529 -12.79 -24.47 -3.42
C GLU A 529 -14.24 -24.01 -3.25
N ASN A 530 -14.44 -22.68 -3.09
CA ASN A 530 -15.75 -22.05 -2.99
C ASN A 530 -16.19 -21.34 -4.28
N GLY A 531 -15.46 -21.51 -5.39
CA GLY A 531 -15.90 -21.10 -6.72
C GLY A 531 -15.80 -19.60 -7.04
N PHE A 532 -15.17 -18.81 -6.17
CA PHE A 532 -14.89 -17.38 -6.38
C PHE A 532 -13.64 -17.13 -7.24
N ARG A 533 -12.85 -18.17 -7.49
CA ARG A 533 -11.73 -18.20 -8.44
C ARG A 533 -11.93 -19.38 -9.40
N CYS A 534 -11.45 -19.27 -10.63
CA CYS A 534 -11.59 -20.29 -11.68
C CYS A 534 -13.03 -20.52 -12.16
N ASN A 535 -13.83 -19.46 -12.26
CA ASN A 535 -15.24 -19.51 -12.61
C ASN A 535 -15.59 -18.54 -13.76
N ALA A 536 -16.23 -19.06 -14.81
CA ALA A 536 -16.66 -18.25 -15.96
C ALA A 536 -18.03 -17.58 -15.78
N LYS A 537 -18.73 -17.90 -14.69
CA LYS A 537 -20.15 -17.58 -14.48
C LYS A 537 -20.43 -16.95 -13.12
N LEU A 538 -19.47 -16.19 -12.58
CA LEU A 538 -19.73 -15.40 -11.38
C LEU A 538 -20.63 -14.21 -11.74
N THR A 539 -21.63 -13.94 -10.92
CA THR A 539 -22.43 -12.71 -11.08
C THR A 539 -21.55 -11.50 -10.78
N ASN A 540 -21.63 -10.45 -11.59
CA ASN A 540 -20.97 -9.18 -11.31
C ASN A 540 -21.89 -8.28 -10.46
N PRO A 541 -21.58 -8.03 -9.17
CA PRO A 541 -22.46 -7.24 -8.29
C PRO A 541 -22.53 -5.76 -8.66
N PHE A 542 -21.61 -5.25 -9.49
CA PHE A 542 -21.58 -3.86 -9.93
C PHE A 542 -22.19 -3.64 -11.32
N HIS A 543 -22.45 -4.73 -12.05
CA HIS A 543 -23.05 -4.70 -13.39
C HIS A 543 -24.17 -5.75 -13.46
N PRO A 544 -25.38 -5.41 -12.98
CA PRO A 544 -26.50 -6.35 -12.92
C PRO A 544 -26.79 -7.02 -14.27
N GLY A 545 -26.91 -8.36 -14.25
CA GLY A 545 -27.14 -9.17 -15.45
C GLY A 545 -25.87 -9.53 -16.23
N GLN A 546 -24.70 -9.01 -15.85
CA GLN A 546 -23.41 -9.39 -16.43
C GLN A 546 -22.71 -10.46 -15.59
N LEU A 547 -21.91 -11.28 -16.26
CA LEU A 547 -21.04 -12.27 -15.63
C LEU A 547 -19.61 -11.72 -15.56
N TYR A 548 -18.90 -12.08 -14.50
CA TYR A 548 -17.46 -11.90 -14.34
C TYR A 548 -16.77 -13.24 -14.61
N ASP A 549 -15.92 -13.27 -15.63
CA ASP A 549 -15.14 -14.44 -16.01
C ASP A 549 -13.73 -14.36 -15.39
N ASN A 550 -13.45 -15.24 -14.45
CA ASN A 550 -12.10 -15.49 -13.94
C ASN A 550 -11.69 -16.96 -14.09
N SER A 551 -12.26 -17.67 -15.06
CA SER A 551 -12.01 -19.10 -15.33
C SER A 551 -10.54 -19.41 -15.64
N GLN A 552 -9.79 -18.41 -16.11
CA GLN A 552 -8.36 -18.52 -16.42
C GLN A 552 -7.45 -18.25 -15.22
N ALA A 553 -7.99 -18.00 -14.03
CA ALA A 553 -7.19 -17.84 -12.83
C ALA A 553 -6.42 -19.13 -12.46
N PRO A 554 -5.31 -19.04 -11.71
CA PRO A 554 -4.62 -20.21 -11.19
C PRO A 554 -5.56 -21.14 -10.43
N SER A 555 -5.66 -22.39 -10.88
CA SER A 555 -6.52 -23.42 -10.28
C SER A 555 -5.82 -24.31 -9.25
N LYS A 556 -4.53 -24.07 -9.03
CA LYS A 556 -3.73 -24.78 -8.03
C LYS A 556 -2.95 -23.76 -7.22
N VAL A 557 -3.01 -23.93 -5.90
CA VAL A 557 -2.12 -23.25 -4.97
C VAL A 557 -0.89 -24.15 -4.80
N PRO A 558 0.33 -23.66 -5.10
CA PRO A 558 1.56 -24.40 -4.86
C PRO A 558 1.77 -24.71 -3.37
N ASN A 559 2.61 -25.69 -3.05
CA ASN A 559 3.07 -25.87 -1.68
C ASN A 559 3.96 -24.68 -1.27
N ALA A 560 3.62 -24.04 -0.16
CA ALA A 560 4.24 -22.80 0.29
C ALA A 560 5.76 -22.94 0.54
N ASP A 561 6.18 -23.98 1.26
CA ASP A 561 7.59 -24.25 1.54
C ASP A 561 8.38 -24.56 0.27
N ALA A 562 7.83 -25.40 -0.61
CA ALA A 562 8.48 -25.74 -1.87
C ALA A 562 8.69 -24.51 -2.78
N VAL A 563 7.82 -23.50 -2.68
CA VAL A 563 8.03 -22.22 -3.40
C VAL A 563 9.21 -21.46 -2.81
N LEU A 564 9.35 -21.37 -1.48
CA LEU A 564 10.52 -20.74 -0.85
C LEU A 564 11.81 -21.48 -1.22
N ASP A 565 11.82 -22.81 -1.15
CA ASP A 565 12.96 -23.64 -1.54
C ASP A 565 13.38 -23.35 -3.00
N ALA A 566 12.41 -23.29 -3.92
CA ALA A 566 12.64 -23.00 -5.33
C ALA A 566 13.15 -21.56 -5.57
N LEU A 567 12.76 -20.61 -4.72
CA LEU A 567 13.24 -19.23 -4.76
C LEU A 567 14.66 -19.06 -4.19
N GLY A 568 15.17 -20.10 -3.51
CA GLY A 568 16.50 -20.18 -2.91
C GLY A 568 16.53 -19.80 -1.44
N TYR A 569 15.41 -19.90 -0.72
CA TYR A 569 15.32 -19.60 0.71
C TYR A 569 15.31 -20.85 1.57
#